data_AF-A0A3S0Y743-F1
#
_entry.id   AF-A0A3S0Y743-F1
#
_cell.length_a   1.000
_cell.length_b   1.000
_cell.length_c   1.000
_cell.angle_alpha   90.00
_cell.angle_beta   90.00
_cell.angle_gamma   90.00
#
_symmetry.space_group_name_H-M   'P 1'
#
loop_
_entity.id
_entity.type
_entity.pdbx_description
1 polymer ?
#
loop_
_entity_poly.entity_id
_entity_poly.type
_entity_poly.pdbx_seq_one_letter_code
_entity_poly.pdbx_strand_id
1 'polypeptide(L)'
;MPQKPWAIFPIKEIKMLPPRHSNANLHFAYTPIFNGLRIQEDHLPMASEYLQALYDTMHKALADYPRMLAFRIDPVIPTEISDKMTLEDHKGLIARLTASFKAIIKHDREQKRQNGWVPDTKVRYVWSREIGINGKPHYHLLLLLNRDAYHMPGKACSPNENLISRISRAWYSALGVAWNPQEPWVHVPDNPYYWVNRGDMSSFQEAFYRASYLCKANTKQYGLGLRAFGTSRN
;
A
#
# COMPACT_ATOMS: atom_id res chain seq x y z
N MET A 1 -6.94 28.93 -20.05
CA MET A 1 -7.79 28.29 -19.04
C MET A 1 -7.36 28.79 -17.67
N PRO A 2 -8.25 29.29 -16.81
CA PRO A 2 -7.83 29.73 -15.48
C PRO A 2 -7.43 28.51 -14.65
N GLN A 3 -6.26 28.56 -14.01
CA GLN A 3 -5.85 27.58 -13.01
C GLN A 3 -6.92 27.51 -11.92
N LYS A 4 -7.43 26.30 -11.66
CA LYS A 4 -8.42 26.11 -10.60
C LYS A 4 -7.78 26.47 -9.24
N PRO A 5 -8.43 27.29 -8.39
CA PRO A 5 -7.84 27.89 -7.19
C PRO A 5 -7.50 26.92 -6.05
N TRP A 6 -7.59 25.60 -6.24
CA TRP A 6 -7.33 24.61 -5.19
C TRP A 6 -5.84 24.24 -5.01
N ALA A 7 -4.94 24.82 -5.80
CA ALA A 7 -3.53 24.42 -5.80
C ALA A 7 -2.71 24.91 -4.59
N ILE A 8 -3.25 25.84 -3.77
CA ILE A 8 -2.51 26.48 -2.67
C ILE A 8 -3.33 26.46 -1.37
N PHE A 9 -3.88 25.29 -1.01
CA PHE A 9 -4.49 25.13 0.30
C PHE A 9 -3.57 24.28 1.19
N PRO A 10 -3.08 24.81 2.33
CA PRO A 10 -2.42 24.01 3.35
C PRO A 10 -3.34 22.88 3.81
N ILE A 11 -2.80 21.71 4.16
CA ILE A 11 -3.62 20.56 4.63
C ILE A 11 -4.56 20.96 5.78
N LYS A 12 -4.17 21.91 6.64
CA LYS A 12 -5.04 22.45 7.70
C LYS A 12 -6.38 23.00 7.18
N GLU A 13 -6.39 23.67 6.03
CA GLU A 13 -7.63 24.22 5.45
C GLU A 13 -8.47 23.14 4.73
N ILE A 14 -7.82 22.10 4.21
CA ILE A 14 -8.51 20.93 3.65
C ILE A 14 -9.12 20.03 4.74
N LYS A 15 -8.50 19.96 5.92
CA LYS A 15 -9.09 19.29 7.10
C LYS A 15 -10.43 19.91 7.52
N MET A 16 -10.68 21.17 7.17
CA MET A 16 -11.94 21.88 7.48
C MET A 16 -13.03 21.66 6.43
N LEU A 17 -12.71 21.10 5.25
CA LEU A 17 -13.72 20.77 4.24
C LEU A 17 -14.44 19.46 4.61
N PRO A 18 -15.78 19.40 4.53
CA PRO A 18 -16.51 18.19 4.87
C PRO A 18 -16.07 17.05 3.95
N PRO A 19 -15.65 15.90 4.49
CA PRO A 19 -15.26 14.76 3.67
C PRO A 19 -16.43 14.34 2.79
N ARG A 20 -16.22 14.26 1.47
CA ARG A 20 -17.17 13.53 0.63
C ARG A 20 -16.96 12.05 0.91
N HIS A 21 -17.96 11.44 1.55
CA HIS A 21 -17.99 10.02 1.87
C HIS A 21 -18.52 9.15 0.72
N SER A 22 -18.94 9.77 -0.38
CA SER A 22 -19.42 9.07 -1.58
C SER A 22 -18.53 9.37 -2.80
N ASN A 23 -18.39 8.34 -3.63
CA ASN A 23 -17.83 8.42 -4.97
C ASN A 23 -18.81 7.71 -5.89
N ALA A 24 -19.34 8.41 -6.89
CA ALA A 24 -20.36 7.87 -7.79
C ALA A 24 -19.88 6.65 -8.61
N ASN A 25 -18.57 6.44 -8.70
CA ASN A 25 -17.97 5.29 -9.37
C ASN A 25 -17.69 4.11 -8.44
N LEU A 26 -18.14 4.14 -7.18
CA LEU A 26 -17.96 3.05 -6.22
C LEU A 26 -19.30 2.47 -5.80
N HIS A 27 -19.41 1.15 -5.92
CA HIS A 27 -20.52 0.38 -5.37
C HIS A 27 -20.10 -0.27 -4.07
N PHE A 28 -20.97 -0.19 -3.07
CA PHE A 28 -20.66 -0.69 -1.72
C PHE A 28 -21.27 -2.07 -1.49
N ALA A 29 -20.42 -3.03 -1.15
CA ALA A 29 -20.81 -4.36 -0.71
C ALA A 29 -21.05 -4.35 0.81
N TYR A 30 -22.20 -4.86 1.21
CA TYR A 30 -22.67 -4.94 2.60
C TYR A 30 -22.66 -6.37 3.15
N THR A 31 -22.26 -7.35 2.34
CA THR A 31 -22.16 -8.75 2.73
C THR A 31 -20.70 -9.12 3.02
N PRO A 32 -20.42 -10.01 3.99
CA PRO A 32 -19.05 -10.42 4.32
C PRO A 32 -18.46 -11.44 3.33
N ILE A 33 -18.98 -11.47 2.10
CA ILE A 33 -18.57 -12.39 1.02
C ILE A 33 -18.37 -11.59 -0.27
N PHE A 34 -17.26 -11.85 -0.96
CA PHE A 34 -16.93 -11.30 -2.28
C PHE A 34 -16.33 -12.41 -3.16
N ASN A 35 -16.92 -12.70 -4.32
CA ASN A 35 -16.50 -13.80 -5.21
C ASN A 35 -16.31 -15.15 -4.48
N GLY A 36 -17.20 -15.46 -3.52
CA GLY A 36 -17.11 -16.67 -2.69
C GLY A 36 -16.05 -16.63 -1.58
N LEU A 37 -15.30 -15.53 -1.46
CA LEU A 37 -14.27 -15.34 -0.43
C LEU A 37 -14.81 -14.52 0.73
N ARG A 38 -14.45 -14.91 1.96
CA ARG A 38 -14.77 -14.12 3.16
C ARG A 38 -13.96 -12.81 3.18
N ILE A 39 -14.58 -11.74 3.65
CA ILE A 39 -13.96 -10.43 3.90
C ILE A 39 -14.25 -9.97 5.33
N GLN A 40 -13.53 -8.95 5.81
CA GLN A 40 -13.65 -8.47 7.20
C GLN A 40 -15.01 -7.79 7.45
N GLU A 41 -15.91 -8.50 8.13
CA GLU A 41 -17.28 -8.06 8.43
C GLU A 41 -17.32 -6.76 9.25
N ASP A 42 -16.44 -6.65 10.25
CA ASP A 42 -16.32 -5.47 11.15
C ASP A 42 -15.96 -4.16 10.41
N HIS A 43 -15.64 -4.24 9.13
CA HIS A 43 -15.21 -3.11 8.31
C HIS A 43 -16.13 -2.83 7.12
N LEU A 44 -17.29 -3.48 7.08
CA LEU A 44 -18.31 -3.17 6.09
C LEU A 44 -18.84 -1.72 6.25
N PRO A 45 -19.31 -1.08 5.17
CA PRO A 45 -19.29 -1.61 3.80
C PRO A 45 -17.93 -1.50 3.12
N MET A 46 -17.71 -2.37 2.13
CA MET A 46 -16.49 -2.41 1.32
C MET A 46 -16.76 -1.87 -0.09
N ALA A 47 -15.81 -1.14 -0.68
CA ALA A 47 -15.92 -0.73 -2.07
C ALA A 47 -15.64 -1.93 -2.99
N SER A 48 -16.63 -2.31 -3.80
CA SER A 48 -16.62 -3.50 -4.65
C SER A 48 -15.51 -3.43 -5.70
N GLU A 49 -15.28 -2.25 -6.26
CA GLU A 49 -14.21 -1.99 -7.24
C GLU A 49 -12.82 -2.14 -6.60
N TYR A 50 -12.70 -1.83 -5.31
CA TYR A 50 -11.43 -2.01 -4.59
C TYR A 50 -11.19 -3.48 -4.28
N LEU A 51 -12.24 -4.21 -3.89
CA LEU A 51 -12.18 -5.67 -3.71
C LEU A 51 -11.82 -6.38 -5.03
N GLN A 52 -12.45 -6.01 -6.14
CA GLN A 52 -12.12 -6.56 -7.46
C GLN A 52 -10.68 -6.24 -7.86
N ALA A 53 -10.24 -4.99 -7.69
CA ALA A 53 -8.87 -4.60 -8.02
C ALA A 53 -7.82 -5.31 -7.13
N LEU A 54 -8.13 -5.55 -5.85
CA LEU A 54 -7.31 -6.37 -4.95
C LEU A 54 -7.25 -7.81 -5.46
N TYR A 55 -8.41 -8.42 -5.75
CA TYR A 55 -8.53 -9.78 -6.24
C TYR A 55 -7.70 -10.00 -7.52
N ASP A 56 -7.86 -9.10 -8.50
CA ASP A 56 -7.14 -9.15 -9.77
C ASP A 56 -5.63 -8.98 -9.57
N THR A 57 -5.22 -8.07 -8.67
CA THR A 57 -3.80 -7.82 -8.41
C THR A 57 -3.12 -9.02 -7.76
N MET A 58 -3.79 -9.69 -6.82
CA MET A 58 -3.30 -10.94 -6.21
C MET A 58 -3.24 -12.08 -7.23
N HIS A 59 -4.23 -12.21 -8.12
CA HIS A 59 -4.19 -13.20 -9.20
C HIS A 59 -3.07 -12.94 -10.19
N LYS A 60 -2.82 -11.67 -10.57
CA LYS A 60 -1.68 -11.29 -11.41
C LYS A 60 -0.35 -11.64 -10.77
N ALA A 61 -0.20 -11.44 -9.45
CA ALA A 61 0.98 -11.85 -8.71
C ALA A 61 1.19 -13.37 -8.77
N LEU A 62 0.11 -14.14 -8.53
CA LEU A 62 0.16 -15.60 -8.64
C LEU A 62 0.37 -16.10 -10.06
N ALA A 63 0.02 -15.32 -11.10
CA ALA A 63 0.34 -15.63 -12.49
C ALA A 63 1.82 -15.45 -12.79
N ASP A 64 2.46 -14.41 -12.23
CA ASP A 64 3.90 -14.16 -12.38
C ASP A 64 4.77 -15.19 -11.65
N TYR A 65 4.35 -15.65 -10.48
CA TYR A 65 5.09 -16.64 -9.69
C TYR A 65 4.14 -17.53 -8.87
N PRO A 66 4.41 -18.85 -8.77
CA PRO A 66 3.51 -19.78 -8.08
C PRO A 66 3.53 -19.65 -6.55
N ARG A 67 4.52 -18.96 -5.99
CA ARG A 67 4.74 -18.81 -4.54
C ARG A 67 4.87 -17.33 -4.22
N MET A 68 3.82 -16.74 -3.65
CA MET A 68 3.73 -15.31 -3.36
C MET A 68 3.96 -15.04 -1.87
N LEU A 69 4.80 -14.06 -1.56
CA LEU A 69 4.82 -13.36 -0.28
C LEU A 69 3.90 -12.14 -0.40
N ALA A 70 2.82 -12.12 0.39
CA ALA A 70 1.97 -10.96 0.56
C ALA A 70 2.24 -10.34 1.93
N PHE A 71 2.52 -9.04 2.02
CA PHE A 71 2.76 -8.41 3.31
C PHE A 71 2.31 -6.95 3.37
N ARG A 72 1.77 -6.56 4.52
CA ARG A 72 1.23 -5.24 4.80
C ARG A 72 2.25 -4.38 5.54
N ILE A 73 2.35 -3.14 5.11
CA ILE A 73 3.09 -2.07 5.77
C ILE A 73 2.26 -0.78 5.73
N ASP A 74 2.38 0.00 6.80
CA ASP A 74 1.63 1.25 6.96
C ASP A 74 2.65 2.40 7.11
N PRO A 75 2.94 3.15 6.02
CA PRO A 75 3.90 4.24 6.09
C PRO A 75 3.41 5.36 7.00
N VAL A 76 4.29 5.86 7.86
CA VAL A 76 4.01 6.94 8.80
C VAL A 76 4.59 8.24 8.25
N ILE A 77 3.78 9.29 8.23
CA ILE A 77 4.26 10.65 7.93
C ILE A 77 4.46 11.34 9.28
N PRO A 78 5.71 11.70 9.66
CA PRO A 78 5.97 12.48 10.86
C PRO A 78 5.16 13.78 10.87
N THR A 79 4.77 14.23 12.06
CA THR A 79 3.90 15.41 12.22
C THR A 79 4.53 16.66 11.60
N GLU A 80 5.82 16.84 11.81
CA GLU A 80 6.62 17.98 11.38
C GLU A 80 6.68 18.08 9.84
N ILE A 81 6.59 16.94 9.16
CA ILE A 81 6.50 16.84 7.70
C ILE A 81 5.04 17.03 7.26
N SER A 82 4.11 16.28 7.86
CA SER A 82 2.69 16.31 7.51
C SER A 82 2.08 17.70 7.61
N ASP A 83 2.50 18.52 8.56
CA ASP A 83 1.96 19.87 8.77
C ASP A 83 2.41 20.87 7.69
N LYS A 84 3.48 20.55 6.95
CA LYS A 84 4.02 21.37 5.85
C LYS A 84 3.60 20.88 4.47
N MET A 85 3.08 19.66 4.37
CA MET A 85 2.68 19.08 3.09
C MET A 85 1.42 19.77 2.53
N THR A 86 1.33 19.76 1.20
CA THR A 86 0.19 20.24 0.41
C THR A 86 -0.54 19.07 -0.25
N LEU A 87 -1.69 19.34 -0.90
CA LEU A 87 -2.36 18.32 -1.72
C LEU A 87 -1.46 17.77 -2.82
N GLU A 88 -0.61 18.61 -3.42
CA GLU A 88 0.26 18.21 -4.52
C GLU A 88 1.33 17.22 -4.05
N ASP A 89 1.88 17.43 -2.85
CA ASP A 89 2.83 16.51 -2.23
C ASP A 89 2.22 15.10 -2.08
N HIS A 90 0.94 15.03 -1.70
CA HIS A 90 0.19 13.78 -1.54
C HIS A 90 -0.17 13.10 -2.87
N LYS A 91 -0.39 13.84 -3.97
CA LYS A 91 -0.76 13.26 -5.28
C LYS A 91 0.30 12.32 -5.82
N GLY A 92 1.56 12.70 -5.70
CA GLY A 92 2.71 11.94 -6.20
C GLY A 92 3.33 10.96 -5.21
N LEU A 93 2.93 11.01 -3.94
CA LEU A 93 3.66 10.37 -2.85
C LEU A 93 3.81 8.85 -3.01
N ILE A 94 2.70 8.14 -3.28
CA ILE A 94 2.74 6.69 -3.47
C ILE A 94 3.41 6.31 -4.80
N ALA A 95 3.31 7.15 -5.82
CA ALA A 95 4.03 6.92 -7.07
C ALA A 95 5.55 6.99 -6.84
N ARG A 96 6.04 7.99 -6.10
CA ARG A 96 7.45 8.11 -5.72
C ARG A 96 7.91 6.94 -4.86
N LEU A 97 7.14 6.58 -3.82
CA LEU A 97 7.43 5.43 -2.96
C LEU A 97 7.58 4.15 -3.78
N THR A 98 6.60 3.84 -4.62
CA THR A 98 6.59 2.58 -5.37
C THR A 98 7.62 2.56 -6.49
N ALA A 99 7.95 3.70 -7.10
CA ALA A 99 9.05 3.81 -8.05
C ALA A 99 10.41 3.58 -7.38
N SER A 100 10.66 4.24 -6.25
CA SER A 100 11.89 4.07 -5.45
C SER A 100 12.04 2.64 -4.96
N PHE A 101 10.97 2.04 -4.42
CA PHE A 101 11.01 0.66 -3.96
C PHE A 101 11.27 -0.33 -5.11
N LYS A 102 10.65 -0.13 -6.28
CA LYS A 102 10.93 -0.93 -7.49
C LYS A 102 12.39 -0.83 -7.91
N ALA A 103 12.99 0.36 -7.89
CA ALA A 103 14.40 0.56 -8.21
C ALA A 103 15.33 -0.16 -7.22
N ILE A 104 15.04 -0.06 -5.92
CA ILE A 104 15.80 -0.76 -4.86
C ILE A 104 15.75 -2.28 -5.05
N ILE A 105 14.56 -2.85 -5.31
CA ILE A 105 14.40 -4.29 -5.53
C ILE A 105 15.12 -4.73 -6.81
N LYS A 106 14.99 -3.97 -7.91
CA LYS A 106 15.70 -4.25 -9.16
C LYS A 106 17.20 -4.31 -8.95
N HIS A 107 17.77 -3.31 -8.29
CA HIS A 107 19.20 -3.25 -7.99
C HIS A 107 19.64 -4.44 -7.11
N ASP A 108 18.89 -4.78 -6.05
CA ASP A 108 19.21 -5.93 -5.19
C ASP A 108 19.22 -7.26 -5.99
N ARG A 109 18.28 -7.44 -6.91
CA ARG A 109 18.25 -8.62 -7.80
C ARG A 109 19.44 -8.64 -8.75
N GLU A 110 19.81 -7.50 -9.34
CA GLU A 110 20.97 -7.38 -10.23
C GLU A 110 22.27 -7.70 -9.51
N GLN A 111 22.49 -7.17 -8.30
CA GLN A 111 23.68 -7.48 -7.50
C GLN A 111 23.77 -8.97 -7.16
N LYS A 112 22.67 -9.59 -6.76
CA LYS A 112 22.66 -11.02 -6.43
C LYS A 112 22.90 -11.92 -7.64
N ARG A 113 22.45 -11.51 -8.83
CA ARG A 113 22.70 -12.22 -10.10
C ARG A 113 24.18 -12.29 -10.48
N GLN A 114 25.00 -11.36 -10.00
CA GLN A 114 26.45 -11.40 -10.22
C GLN A 114 27.10 -12.61 -9.54
N ASN A 115 26.47 -13.15 -8.49
CA ASN A 115 26.96 -14.28 -7.72
C ASN A 115 26.27 -15.61 -8.08
N GLY A 116 25.55 -15.66 -9.20
CA GLY A 116 24.86 -16.85 -9.70
C GLY A 116 23.36 -16.64 -9.93
N TRP A 117 22.68 -17.73 -10.27
CA TRP A 117 21.24 -17.66 -10.53
C TRP A 117 20.46 -17.40 -9.23
N VAL A 118 19.56 -16.41 -9.27
CA VAL A 118 18.61 -16.13 -8.19
C VAL A 118 17.20 -15.89 -8.74
N PRO A 119 16.14 -16.28 -8.00
CA PRO A 119 14.77 -15.97 -8.40
C PRO A 119 14.54 -14.46 -8.51
N ASP A 120 13.81 -14.06 -9.56
CA ASP A 120 13.37 -12.69 -9.76
C ASP A 120 12.03 -12.41 -9.07
N THR A 121 11.66 -11.14 -8.96
CA THR A 121 10.35 -10.72 -8.48
C THR A 121 9.84 -9.47 -9.19
N LYS A 122 8.58 -9.50 -9.62
CA LYS A 122 7.84 -8.29 -9.97
C LYS A 122 7.22 -7.71 -8.70
N VAL A 123 7.44 -6.42 -8.46
CA VAL A 123 6.84 -5.69 -7.33
C VAL A 123 5.41 -5.31 -7.70
N ARG A 124 4.45 -6.07 -7.17
CA ARG A 124 3.02 -5.75 -7.23
C ARG A 124 2.57 -5.18 -5.90
N TYR A 125 1.56 -4.33 -5.95
CA TYR A 125 1.08 -3.66 -4.75
C TYR A 125 -0.39 -3.24 -4.86
N VAL A 126 -1.01 -3.11 -3.69
CA VAL A 126 -2.30 -2.47 -3.47
C VAL A 126 -2.10 -1.44 -2.37
N TRP A 127 -2.72 -0.27 -2.48
CA TRP A 127 -2.64 0.75 -1.45
C TRP A 127 -3.98 1.45 -1.25
N SER A 128 -4.20 1.92 -0.03
CA SER A 128 -5.31 2.79 0.32
C SER A 128 -4.84 3.99 1.13
N ARG A 129 -5.56 5.10 1.01
CA ARG A 129 -5.40 6.30 1.81
C ARG A 129 -6.68 6.58 2.58
N GLU A 130 -6.53 6.79 3.87
CA GLU A 130 -7.60 7.10 4.81
C GLU A 130 -7.28 8.37 5.56
N ILE A 131 -8.28 8.96 6.22
CA ILE A 131 -8.09 10.06 7.15
C ILE A 131 -8.25 9.51 8.56
N GLY A 132 -7.19 9.62 9.36
CA GLY A 132 -7.21 9.22 10.77
C GLY A 132 -8.09 10.15 11.61
N ILE A 133 -8.36 9.74 12.85
CA ILE A 133 -9.13 10.54 13.83
C ILE A 133 -8.45 11.89 14.11
N ASN A 134 -7.12 11.95 13.99
CA ASN A 134 -6.31 13.18 14.06
C ASN A 134 -6.42 14.09 12.81
N GLY A 135 -7.28 13.74 11.86
CA GLY A 135 -7.47 14.43 10.58
C GLY A 135 -6.28 14.31 9.62
N LYS A 136 -5.28 13.46 9.90
CA LYS A 136 -4.10 13.30 9.05
C LYS A 136 -4.29 12.15 8.05
N PRO A 137 -3.76 12.27 6.82
CA PRO A 137 -3.74 11.17 5.86
C PRO A 137 -2.89 10.01 6.34
N HIS A 138 -3.48 8.82 6.37
CA HIS A 138 -2.81 7.55 6.67
C HIS A 138 -2.79 6.70 5.41
N TYR A 139 -1.69 5.99 5.20
CA TYR A 139 -1.51 5.11 4.04
C TYR A 139 -1.33 3.67 4.51
N HIS A 140 -1.98 2.76 3.79
CA HIS A 140 -1.84 1.31 3.97
C HIS A 140 -1.38 0.71 2.65
N LEU A 141 -0.33 -0.10 2.68
CA LEU A 141 0.20 -0.79 1.51
C LEU A 141 0.22 -2.29 1.75
N LEU A 142 -0.28 -3.04 0.78
CA LEU A 142 -0.02 -4.46 0.62
C LEU A 142 0.98 -4.63 -0.53
N LEU A 143 2.11 -5.28 -0.25
CA LEU A 143 3.14 -5.62 -1.22
C LEU A 143 3.09 -7.11 -1.53
N LEU A 144 3.20 -7.45 -2.81
CA LEU A 144 3.16 -8.81 -3.33
C LEU A 144 4.45 -9.08 -4.10
N LEU A 145 5.23 -10.05 -3.61
CA LEU A 145 6.54 -10.42 -4.16
C LEU A 145 6.65 -11.94 -4.34
N ASN A 146 7.60 -12.38 -5.17
CA ASN A 146 7.98 -13.78 -5.26
C ASN A 146 8.61 -14.23 -3.94
N ARG A 147 8.00 -15.25 -3.30
CA ARG A 147 8.49 -15.80 -2.02
C ARG A 147 9.88 -16.41 -2.15
N ASP A 148 10.23 -16.92 -3.33
CA ASP A 148 11.54 -17.53 -3.55
C ASP A 148 12.64 -16.47 -3.71
N ALA A 149 12.26 -15.23 -4.05
CA ALA A 149 13.18 -14.07 -4.07
C ALA A 149 13.30 -13.41 -2.68
N TYR A 150 12.19 -13.36 -1.94
CA TYR A 150 12.10 -12.83 -0.58
C TYR A 150 11.12 -13.67 0.25
N HIS A 151 11.64 -14.38 1.24
CA HIS A 151 10.83 -15.31 2.04
C HIS A 151 9.96 -14.61 3.11
N MET A 152 10.48 -13.55 3.74
CA MET A 152 9.78 -12.80 4.79
C MET A 152 10.18 -11.31 4.79
N PRO A 153 9.36 -10.42 5.37
CA PRO A 153 9.66 -8.98 5.41
C PRO A 153 10.92 -8.61 6.21
N GLY A 154 11.21 -9.36 7.28
CA GLY A 154 12.24 -9.03 8.27
C GLY A 154 11.70 -8.12 9.38
N LYS A 155 12.62 -7.50 10.13
CA LYS A 155 12.30 -6.68 11.31
C LYS A 155 12.73 -5.23 11.10
N ALA A 156 11.91 -4.29 11.59
CA ALA A 156 12.30 -2.89 11.74
C ALA A 156 13.57 -2.76 12.61
N CYS A 157 14.42 -1.77 12.29
CA CYS A 157 15.67 -1.48 13.01
C CYS A 157 16.66 -2.66 13.12
N SER A 158 16.51 -3.69 12.29
CA SER A 158 17.47 -4.80 12.19
C SER A 158 18.82 -4.31 11.68
N PRO A 159 19.96 -4.83 12.20
CA PRO A 159 21.29 -4.51 11.68
C PRO A 159 21.49 -5.07 10.25
N ASN A 160 20.81 -6.17 9.93
CA ASN A 160 20.82 -6.77 8.60
C ASN A 160 19.75 -6.16 7.71
N GLU A 161 20.10 -5.93 6.44
CA GLU A 161 19.17 -5.39 5.45
C GLU A 161 18.03 -6.37 5.14
N ASN A 162 16.78 -5.88 5.14
CA ASN A 162 15.59 -6.67 4.87
C ASN A 162 14.57 -5.87 4.04
N LEU A 163 13.34 -6.36 3.85
CA LEU A 163 12.34 -5.64 3.06
C LEU A 163 11.85 -4.38 3.80
N ILE A 164 11.72 -4.43 5.13
CA ILE A 164 11.29 -3.27 5.93
C ILE A 164 12.29 -2.12 5.79
N SER A 165 13.59 -2.38 5.91
CA SER A 165 14.62 -1.34 5.72
C SER A 165 14.64 -0.78 4.30
N ARG A 166 14.43 -1.63 3.28
CA ARG A 166 14.32 -1.20 1.86
C ARG A 166 13.10 -0.31 1.62
N ILE A 167 11.95 -0.65 2.19
CA ILE A 167 10.72 0.15 2.07
C ILE A 167 10.83 1.46 2.84
N SER A 168 11.40 1.42 4.04
CA SER A 168 11.71 2.62 4.82
C SER A 168 12.57 3.58 4.00
N ARG A 169 13.66 3.11 3.38
CA ARG A 169 14.49 3.92 2.49
C ARG A 169 13.70 4.51 1.31
N ALA A 170 12.85 3.71 0.68
CA ALA A 170 11.98 4.17 -0.40
C ALA A 170 10.97 5.23 0.07
N TRP A 171 10.49 5.12 1.31
CA TRP A 171 9.55 6.05 1.91
C TRP A 171 10.19 7.39 2.25
N TYR A 172 11.36 7.37 2.86
CA TYR A 172 12.18 8.56 3.07
C TYR A 172 12.49 9.28 1.76
N SER A 173 12.87 8.53 0.72
CA SER A 173 13.08 9.05 -0.62
C SER A 173 11.80 9.70 -1.18
N ALA A 174 10.63 9.11 -0.96
CA ALA A 174 9.34 9.68 -1.42
C ALA A 174 8.95 10.98 -0.69
N LEU A 175 9.37 11.12 0.57
CA LEU A 175 9.20 12.31 1.40
C LEU A 175 10.29 13.38 1.17
N GLY A 176 11.34 13.06 0.41
CA GLY A 176 12.43 14.01 0.09
C GLY A 176 13.38 14.27 1.26
N VAL A 177 13.56 13.31 2.16
CA VAL A 177 14.42 13.44 3.35
C VAL A 177 15.47 12.33 3.44
N ALA A 178 16.55 12.59 4.19
CA ALA A 178 17.63 11.63 4.41
C ALA A 178 17.17 10.42 5.25
N TRP A 179 17.50 9.21 4.81
CA TRP A 179 17.07 7.97 5.47
C TRP A 179 17.72 7.77 6.84
N ASN A 180 16.90 7.55 7.87
CA ASN A 180 17.34 7.16 9.21
C ASN A 180 16.94 5.69 9.50
N PRO A 181 17.88 4.74 9.64
CA PRO A 181 17.55 3.34 9.90
C PRO A 181 17.00 3.08 11.31
N GLN A 182 17.19 3.99 12.27
CA GLN A 182 16.68 3.87 13.64
C GLN A 182 15.21 4.30 13.76
N GLU A 183 14.73 5.09 12.79
CA GLU A 183 13.35 5.54 12.72
C GLU A 183 12.76 5.13 11.37
N PRO A 184 12.25 3.90 11.21
CA PRO A 184 11.90 3.39 9.89
C PRO A 184 10.74 4.13 9.22
N TRP A 185 9.93 4.87 10.00
CA TRP A 185 8.68 5.53 9.58
C TRP A 185 7.75 4.62 8.76
N VAL A 186 7.77 3.33 9.11
CA VAL A 186 6.91 2.31 8.56
C VAL A 186 6.43 1.47 9.73
N HIS A 187 5.12 1.48 9.96
CA HIS A 187 4.49 0.60 10.94
C HIS A 187 4.23 -0.77 10.30
N VAL A 188 4.58 -1.83 11.03
CA VAL A 188 4.33 -3.21 10.65
C VAL A 188 3.23 -3.75 11.56
N PRO A 189 2.02 -4.03 11.05
CA PRO A 189 0.92 -4.50 11.88
C PRO A 189 1.13 -5.95 12.33
N ASP A 190 0.36 -6.40 13.32
CA ASP A 190 0.33 -7.81 13.70
C ASP A 190 -0.11 -8.70 12.53
N ASN A 191 0.43 -9.92 12.48
CA ASN A 191 0.31 -10.85 11.36
C ASN A 191 0.52 -10.13 10.01
N PRO A 192 1.73 -9.55 9.79
CA PRO A 192 1.94 -8.62 8.70
C PRO A 192 2.10 -9.32 7.35
N TYR A 193 2.34 -10.62 7.30
CA TYR A 193 2.61 -11.32 6.04
C TYR A 193 1.96 -12.70 5.97
N TYR A 194 1.75 -13.14 4.74
CA TYR A 194 1.12 -14.38 4.36
C TYR A 194 1.91 -15.00 3.21
N TRP A 195 2.04 -16.32 3.26
CA TRP A 195 2.53 -17.08 2.13
C TRP A 195 1.36 -17.66 1.37
N VAL A 196 1.32 -17.41 0.07
CA VAL A 196 0.22 -17.85 -0.79
C VAL A 196 0.78 -18.70 -1.92
N ASN A 197 0.23 -19.90 -2.09
CA ASN A 197 0.59 -20.78 -3.18
C ASN A 197 -0.49 -20.75 -4.26
N ARG A 198 -0.09 -20.79 -5.54
CA ARG A 198 -1.03 -20.93 -6.66
C ARG A 198 -1.79 -22.25 -6.49
N GLY A 199 -3.13 -22.18 -6.54
CA GLY A 199 -4.01 -23.33 -6.37
C GLY A 199 -4.35 -23.66 -4.91
N ASP A 200 -3.69 -23.05 -3.93
CA ASP A 200 -4.02 -23.20 -2.52
C ASP A 200 -5.04 -22.12 -2.10
N MET A 201 -6.32 -22.50 -2.19
CA MET A 201 -7.44 -21.62 -1.89
C MET A 201 -7.44 -21.14 -0.42
N SER A 202 -6.95 -21.95 0.52
CA SER A 202 -6.92 -21.59 1.95
C SER A 202 -5.95 -20.44 2.18
N SER A 203 -4.71 -20.57 1.67
CA SER A 203 -3.70 -19.52 1.79
C SER A 203 -4.12 -18.23 1.09
N PHE A 204 -4.81 -18.34 -0.05
CA PHE A 204 -5.35 -17.18 -0.76
C PHE A 204 -6.44 -16.48 0.03
N GLN A 205 -7.39 -17.24 0.57
CA GLN A 205 -8.49 -16.74 1.40
C GLN A 205 -7.99 -16.00 2.64
N GLU A 206 -6.98 -16.51 3.34
CA GLU A 206 -6.40 -15.85 4.52
C GLU A 206 -5.75 -14.51 4.18
N ALA A 207 -4.91 -14.50 3.13
CA ALA A 207 -4.26 -13.28 2.66
C ALA A 207 -5.27 -12.25 2.13
N PHE A 208 -6.28 -12.70 1.37
CA PHE A 208 -7.34 -11.85 0.83
C PHE A 208 -8.22 -11.27 1.93
N TYR A 209 -8.59 -12.09 2.93
CA TYR A 209 -9.35 -11.64 4.10
C TYR A 209 -8.60 -10.50 4.80
N ARG A 210 -7.30 -10.66 5.09
CA ARG A 210 -6.50 -9.61 5.72
C ARG A 210 -6.40 -8.35 4.86
N ALA A 211 -6.17 -8.52 3.55
CA ALA A 211 -6.03 -7.42 2.61
C ALA A 211 -7.35 -6.66 2.34
N SER A 212 -8.50 -7.30 2.54
CA SER A 212 -9.82 -6.68 2.36
C SER A 212 -10.02 -5.43 3.22
N TYR A 213 -9.30 -5.30 4.34
CA TYR A 213 -9.24 -4.08 5.16
C TYR A 213 -9.00 -2.81 4.31
N LEU A 214 -8.09 -2.88 3.32
CA LEU A 214 -7.76 -1.73 2.47
C LEU A 214 -8.97 -1.26 1.63
N CYS A 215 -9.97 -2.12 1.46
CA CYS A 215 -11.15 -1.89 0.62
C CYS A 215 -12.33 -1.29 1.41
N LYS A 216 -12.24 -1.16 2.74
CA LYS A 216 -13.31 -0.59 3.55
C LYS A 216 -13.64 0.83 3.09
N ALA A 217 -14.93 1.15 2.98
CA ALA A 217 -15.38 2.48 2.59
C ALA A 217 -15.21 3.48 3.74
N ASN A 218 -15.34 2.99 4.98
CA ASN A 218 -15.18 3.79 6.18
C ASN A 218 -13.78 4.45 6.19
N THR A 219 -13.67 5.63 6.80
CA THR A 219 -12.46 6.46 6.93
C THR A 219 -11.79 6.93 5.61
N LYS A 220 -12.34 6.59 4.44
CA LYS A 220 -11.86 7.11 3.15
C LYS A 220 -12.48 8.46 2.83
N GLN A 221 -11.66 9.35 2.26
CA GLN A 221 -12.09 10.68 1.80
C GLN A 221 -11.99 10.77 0.28
N TYR A 222 -13.08 11.20 -0.35
CA TYR A 222 -13.19 11.41 -1.79
C TYR A 222 -13.33 12.91 -2.14
N GLY A 223 -13.23 13.25 -3.43
CA GLY A 223 -13.60 14.57 -3.94
C GLY A 223 -12.51 15.66 -3.96
N LEU A 224 -11.29 15.38 -3.47
CA LEU A 224 -10.17 16.36 -3.43
C LEU A 224 -9.16 16.22 -4.57
N GLY A 225 -9.50 15.48 -5.64
CA GLY A 225 -8.53 15.12 -6.69
C GLY A 225 -7.42 14.16 -6.22
N LEU A 226 -7.49 13.70 -4.96
CA LEU A 226 -6.61 12.69 -4.40
C LEU A 226 -7.25 11.31 -4.48
N ARG A 227 -6.47 10.33 -4.92
CA ARG A 227 -6.91 8.93 -4.94
C ARG A 227 -6.93 8.37 -3.53
N ALA A 228 -8.01 7.66 -3.19
CA ALA A 228 -8.12 6.92 -1.94
C ALA A 228 -7.60 5.47 -2.06
N PHE A 229 -7.38 4.99 -3.29
CA PHE A 229 -6.97 3.62 -3.56
C PHE A 229 -6.22 3.51 -4.89
N GLY A 230 -5.31 2.54 -4.97
CA GLY A 230 -4.68 2.15 -6.22
C GLY A 230 -3.92 0.84 -6.14
N THR A 231 -3.58 0.33 -7.31
CA THR A 231 -2.84 -0.94 -7.47
C THR A 231 -1.76 -0.78 -8.54
N SER A 232 -0.82 -1.71 -8.56
CA SER A 232 0.09 -1.89 -9.69
C SER A 232 -0.70 -2.31 -10.94
N ARG A 233 -0.59 -1.54 -12.03
CA ARG A 233 -1.43 -1.73 -13.24
C ARG A 233 -0.90 -2.78 -14.23
N ASN A 234 0.40 -3.08 -14.20
CA ASN A 234 1.09 -4.02 -15.10
C ASN A 234 1.70 -5.16 -14.30
#